data_AF-A0A929HAR1-F1
#
_entry.id   AF-A0A929HAR1-F1
#
_cell.length_a   1.000
_cell.length_b   1.000
_cell.length_c   1.000
_cell.angle_alpha   90.00
_cell.angle_beta   90.00
_cell.angle_gamma   90.00
#
_symmetry.space_group_name_H-M   'P 1'
#
loop_
_entity.id
_entity.type
_entity.pdbx_description
1 polymer ?
#
loop_
_entity_poly.entity_id
_entity_poly.type
_entity_poly.pdbx_seq_one_letter_code
_entity_poly.pdbx_strand_id
1 'polypeptide(L)'
;MSELINIQPDLAFKRELSSLSGSQLGQCMQCGNCSAVCSLAPADRPFPRKEMIWSGWGLKDKLIGNVDIWLCHQCGDCSSYCPRDVKPADVISSVRQLSYRHYARPRFLGRLVSDPRWLPLAIAIPVLVIISILSLAGTFRIPEGPVDYSAFFPHGLLNGTFSAITLCFYLLASFGIGRFWKDMKRQTPPGEAGMKRLPVFRVLGEILSHSSFSACDSRKTGKVAHMLLFFGFTLLIMVTLYAIWATVTHHYPLPITNPFKILGNLASLMIYCGLGMMSWQRIFNKSVFGKSGYSDWLLLVAIALLTLSGTLVQLARFGEWSLAYHLYFFHLVAVWFVIMYLPFTKLGHIFYRTTALLYARSIGRK
;
A
#
# COMPACT_ATOMS: atom_id res chain seq x y z
N MET A 1 -6.59 -25.91 37.92
CA MET A 1 -6.62 -24.46 38.18
C MET A 1 -6.65 -23.75 36.84
N SER A 2 -7.72 -23.01 36.54
CA SER A 2 -7.73 -22.13 35.36
C SER A 2 -6.69 -21.04 35.57
N GLU A 3 -5.70 -20.95 34.68
CA GLU A 3 -4.74 -19.86 34.66
C GLU A 3 -5.50 -18.52 34.61
N LEU A 4 -5.30 -17.65 35.61
CA LEU A 4 -5.91 -16.33 35.62
C LEU A 4 -5.26 -15.49 34.52
N ILE A 5 -5.95 -15.34 33.39
CA ILE A 5 -5.51 -14.47 32.31
C ILE A 5 -5.78 -13.02 32.71
N ASN A 6 -4.73 -12.28 33.07
CA ASN A 6 -4.82 -10.84 33.32
C ASN A 6 -4.96 -10.10 31.97
N ILE A 7 -6.19 -9.70 31.64
CA ILE A 7 -6.48 -8.91 30.45
C ILE A 7 -6.34 -7.42 30.82
N GLN A 8 -5.29 -6.76 30.34
CA GLN A 8 -5.11 -5.32 30.50
C GLN A 8 -5.49 -4.57 29.21
N PRO A 9 -6.59 -3.78 29.22
CA PRO A 9 -6.97 -2.92 28.11
C PRO A 9 -5.94 -1.82 27.81
N ASP A 10 -5.51 -1.68 26.55
CA ASP A 10 -4.76 -0.50 26.09
C ASP A 10 -5.77 0.60 25.71
N LEU A 11 -6.07 1.48 26.66
CA LEU A 11 -7.03 2.58 26.48
C LEU A 11 -6.55 3.61 25.45
N ALA A 12 -5.23 3.81 25.31
CA ALA A 12 -4.68 4.74 24.32
C ALA A 12 -4.88 4.18 22.91
N PHE A 13 -4.58 2.89 22.71
CA PHE A 13 -4.85 2.19 21.46
C PHE A 13 -6.34 2.20 21.11
N LYS A 14 -7.24 1.94 22.07
CA LYS A 14 -8.70 1.99 21.83
C LYS A 14 -9.15 3.37 21.35
N ARG A 15 -8.66 4.44 21.99
CA ARG A 15 -8.98 5.83 21.59
C ARG A 15 -8.47 6.15 20.20
N GLU A 16 -7.23 5.77 19.89
CA GLU A 16 -6.64 5.96 18.55
C GLU A 16 -7.43 5.17 17.49
N LEU A 17 -7.75 3.91 17.76
CA LEU A 17 -8.52 3.06 16.85
C LEU A 17 -9.92 3.63 16.59
N SER A 18 -10.61 4.09 17.64
CA SER A 18 -11.93 4.73 17.52
C SER A 18 -11.86 6.03 16.69
N SER A 19 -10.82 6.85 16.91
CA SER A 19 -10.59 8.08 16.13
C SER A 19 -10.33 7.80 14.65
N LEU A 20 -9.46 6.84 14.34
CA LEU A 20 -9.10 6.47 12.96
C LEU A 20 -10.28 5.86 12.20
N SER A 21 -11.01 4.95 12.84
CA SER A 21 -12.16 4.28 12.22
C SER A 21 -13.42 5.14 12.20
N GLY A 22 -13.50 6.18 13.03
CA GLY A 22 -14.74 6.92 13.26
C GLY A 22 -15.85 6.08 13.89
N SER A 23 -15.50 4.94 14.51
CA SER A 23 -16.44 4.00 15.12
C SER A 23 -16.57 4.22 16.62
N GLN A 24 -17.80 4.09 17.12
CA GLN A 24 -18.09 4.01 18.55
C GLN A 24 -17.98 2.55 19.03
N LEU A 25 -16.75 2.10 19.24
CA LEU A 25 -16.43 0.69 19.53
C LEU A 25 -17.22 0.08 20.71
N GLY A 26 -17.60 0.89 21.70
CA GLY A 26 -18.38 0.47 22.86
C GLY A 26 -19.85 0.13 22.57
N GLN A 27 -20.39 0.50 21.39
CA GLN A 27 -21.77 0.20 21.02
C GLN A 27 -21.97 -1.20 20.42
N CYS A 28 -20.88 -1.95 20.22
CA CYS A 28 -20.95 -3.27 19.62
C CYS A 28 -21.61 -4.27 20.59
N MET A 29 -22.85 -4.67 20.28
CA MET A 29 -23.63 -5.64 21.06
C MET A 29 -23.27 -7.12 20.78
N GLN A 30 -22.23 -7.39 20.00
CA GLN A 30 -21.78 -8.74 19.67
C GLN A 30 -22.86 -9.64 19.02
N CYS A 31 -23.76 -9.08 18.20
CA CYS A 31 -24.85 -9.85 17.55
C CYS A 31 -24.36 -10.86 16.48
N GLY A 32 -23.14 -10.72 15.98
CA GLY A 32 -22.56 -11.65 15.00
C GLY A 32 -22.98 -11.45 13.54
N ASN A 33 -23.89 -10.50 13.25
CA ASN A 33 -24.36 -10.26 11.88
C ASN A 33 -23.20 -9.99 10.89
N CYS A 34 -22.21 -9.22 11.32
CA CYS A 34 -21.01 -8.93 10.52
C CYS A 34 -20.24 -10.17 10.06
N SER A 35 -20.27 -11.26 10.83
CA SER A 35 -19.65 -12.53 10.45
C SER A 35 -20.56 -13.39 9.59
N ALA A 36 -21.87 -13.37 9.86
CA ALA A 36 -22.85 -14.12 9.08
C ALA A 36 -22.96 -13.64 7.63
N VAL A 37 -22.87 -12.32 7.40
CA VAL A 37 -22.94 -11.73 6.04
C VAL A 37 -21.61 -11.78 5.29
N CYS A 38 -20.50 -12.12 5.96
CA CYS A 38 -19.19 -12.12 5.32
C CYS A 38 -18.95 -13.42 4.56
N SER A 39 -18.93 -13.36 3.23
CA SER A 39 -18.67 -14.52 2.35
C SER A 39 -17.28 -15.14 2.52
N LEU A 40 -16.36 -14.43 3.17
CA LEU A 40 -15.01 -14.90 3.46
C LEU A 40 -14.89 -15.51 4.85
N ALA A 41 -15.88 -15.33 5.73
CA ALA A 41 -15.82 -15.83 7.10
C ALA A 41 -16.11 -17.34 7.11
N PRO A 42 -15.14 -18.17 7.53
CA PRO A 42 -15.37 -19.61 7.59
C PRO A 42 -16.08 -19.99 8.89
N ALA A 43 -16.78 -21.13 8.86
CA ALA A 43 -17.66 -21.59 9.94
C ALA A 43 -16.92 -21.92 11.25
N ASP A 44 -15.71 -22.46 11.14
CA ASP A 44 -14.86 -22.88 12.26
C ASP A 44 -14.30 -21.70 13.07
N ARG A 45 -14.02 -20.59 12.38
CA ARG A 45 -13.38 -19.42 12.97
C ARG A 45 -13.83 -18.15 12.23
N PRO A 46 -15.05 -17.68 12.53
CA PRO A 46 -15.61 -16.51 11.87
C PRO A 46 -14.88 -15.21 12.24
N PHE A 47 -14.89 -14.25 11.32
CA PHE A 47 -14.46 -12.85 11.50
C PHE A 47 -15.53 -11.93 10.89
N PRO A 48 -15.69 -10.65 11.27
CA PRO A 48 -14.89 -9.89 12.21
C PRO A 48 -15.44 -9.80 13.65
N ARG A 49 -16.46 -10.58 14.04
CA ARG A 49 -17.13 -10.45 15.36
C ARG A 49 -16.14 -10.41 16.52
N LYS A 50 -15.18 -11.35 16.55
CA LYS A 50 -14.15 -11.44 17.59
C LYS A 50 -13.16 -10.25 17.54
N GLU A 51 -12.84 -9.76 16.36
CA GLU A 51 -12.01 -8.56 16.19
C GLU A 51 -12.74 -7.32 16.72
N MET A 52 -14.07 -7.26 16.60
CA MET A 52 -14.86 -6.16 17.16
C MET A 52 -14.85 -6.15 18.70
N ILE A 53 -14.93 -7.30 19.36
CA ILE A 53 -14.84 -7.33 20.83
C ILE A 53 -13.44 -6.94 21.31
N TRP A 54 -12.38 -7.44 20.64
CA TRP A 54 -11.00 -7.06 20.95
C TRP A 54 -10.77 -5.56 20.75
N SER A 55 -11.37 -4.97 19.71
CA SER A 55 -11.34 -3.53 19.47
C SER A 55 -12.06 -2.75 20.58
N GLY A 56 -13.24 -3.21 20.98
CA GLY A 56 -14.02 -2.62 22.08
C GLY A 56 -13.29 -2.65 23.43
N TRP A 57 -12.46 -3.66 23.68
CA TRP A 57 -11.66 -3.79 24.89
C TRP A 57 -10.24 -3.23 24.77
N GLY A 58 -9.83 -2.72 23.60
CA GLY A 58 -8.47 -2.21 23.41
C GLY A 58 -7.39 -3.29 23.49
N LEU A 59 -7.69 -4.53 23.07
CA LEU A 59 -6.75 -5.64 23.07
C LEU A 59 -5.82 -5.59 21.87
N LYS A 60 -4.89 -4.63 21.90
CA LYS A 60 -3.91 -4.39 20.85
C LYS A 60 -3.16 -5.66 20.42
N ASP A 61 -2.69 -6.45 21.38
CA ASP A 61 -1.89 -7.64 21.11
C ASP A 61 -2.69 -8.79 20.46
N LYS A 62 -4.02 -8.77 20.54
CA LYS A 62 -4.90 -9.71 19.82
C LYS A 62 -5.24 -9.23 18.40
N LEU A 63 -5.09 -7.93 18.15
CA LEU A 63 -5.42 -7.31 16.87
C LEU A 63 -4.18 -7.21 15.98
N ILE A 64 -3.09 -6.66 16.50
CA ILE A 64 -1.81 -6.56 15.80
C ILE A 64 -1.24 -7.98 15.67
N GLY A 65 -1.04 -8.45 14.44
CA GLY A 65 -0.59 -9.83 14.20
C GLY A 65 -1.72 -10.84 14.00
N ASN A 66 -2.99 -10.42 14.04
CA ASN A 66 -4.09 -11.31 13.66
C ASN A 66 -4.16 -11.46 12.13
N VAL A 67 -4.02 -12.70 11.64
CA VAL A 67 -4.08 -13.04 10.21
C VAL A 67 -5.44 -12.71 9.58
N ASP A 68 -6.55 -12.84 10.31
CA ASP A 68 -7.91 -12.65 9.77
C ASP A 68 -8.14 -11.20 9.31
N ILE A 69 -7.48 -10.25 9.97
CA ILE A 69 -7.47 -8.83 9.59
C ILE A 69 -6.94 -8.65 8.17
N TRP A 70 -6.05 -9.51 7.69
CA TRP A 70 -5.45 -9.40 6.36
C TRP A 70 -6.20 -10.20 5.29
N LEU A 71 -7.07 -11.13 5.67
CA LEU A 71 -7.91 -11.89 4.74
C LEU A 71 -9.08 -11.04 4.22
N CYS A 72 -9.63 -10.16 5.07
CA CYS A 72 -10.72 -9.25 4.72
C CYS A 72 -10.45 -8.46 3.41
N HIS A 73 -11.45 -8.33 2.53
CA HIS A 73 -11.32 -7.56 1.27
C HIS A 73 -11.81 -6.11 1.38
N GLN A 74 -12.20 -5.65 2.57
CA GLN A 74 -12.75 -4.31 2.80
C GLN A 74 -13.96 -4.03 1.89
N CYS A 75 -14.90 -4.97 1.79
CA CYS A 75 -16.11 -4.82 0.98
C CYS A 75 -17.14 -3.87 1.57
N GLY A 76 -17.23 -3.79 2.90
CA GLY A 76 -18.17 -2.93 3.60
C GLY A 76 -19.48 -3.61 3.97
N ASP A 77 -19.76 -4.84 3.51
CA ASP A 77 -21.01 -5.56 3.84
C ASP A 77 -21.25 -5.64 5.35
N CYS A 78 -20.22 -6.01 6.10
CA CYS A 78 -20.29 -6.05 7.56
C CYS A 78 -20.65 -4.71 8.22
N SER A 79 -20.32 -3.57 7.58
CA SER A 79 -20.71 -2.23 8.02
C SER A 79 -22.15 -1.91 7.63
N SER A 80 -22.53 -2.15 6.38
CA SER A 80 -23.90 -1.88 5.87
C SER A 80 -24.97 -2.65 6.63
N TYR A 81 -24.67 -3.86 7.07
CA TYR A 81 -25.59 -4.70 7.84
C TYR A 81 -25.46 -4.54 9.37
N CYS A 82 -24.63 -3.62 9.86
CA CYS A 82 -24.45 -3.45 11.29
C CYS A 82 -25.62 -2.68 11.93
N PRO A 83 -26.44 -3.27 12.83
CA PRO A 83 -27.59 -2.59 13.41
C PRO A 83 -27.23 -1.48 14.41
N ARG A 84 -25.94 -1.39 14.78
CA ARG A 84 -25.41 -0.39 15.71
C ARG A 84 -24.46 0.60 15.03
N ASP A 85 -24.33 0.54 13.71
CA ASP A 85 -23.43 1.37 12.90
C ASP A 85 -21.99 1.47 13.48
N VAL A 86 -21.44 0.36 14.02
CA VAL A 86 -20.06 0.34 14.55
C VAL A 86 -19.00 0.13 13.46
N LYS A 87 -19.40 0.14 12.19
CA LYS A 87 -18.53 0.14 11.01
C LYS A 87 -17.35 -0.87 11.06
N PRO A 88 -17.62 -2.19 11.16
CA PRO A 88 -16.56 -3.20 11.30
C PRO A 88 -15.49 -3.15 10.19
N ALA A 89 -15.87 -2.80 8.96
CA ALA A 89 -14.90 -2.64 7.88
C ALA A 89 -13.88 -1.53 8.21
N ASP A 90 -14.33 -0.35 8.64
CA ASP A 90 -13.46 0.78 8.97
C ASP A 90 -12.54 0.47 10.16
N VAL A 91 -13.05 -0.29 11.13
CA VAL A 91 -12.25 -0.79 12.26
C VAL A 91 -11.12 -1.69 11.77
N ILE A 92 -11.40 -2.70 10.92
CA ILE A 92 -10.36 -3.57 10.35
C ILE A 92 -9.32 -2.77 9.54
N SER A 93 -9.77 -1.85 8.69
CA SER A 93 -8.88 -0.97 7.91
C SER A 93 -7.95 -0.15 8.81
N SER A 94 -8.49 0.37 9.91
CA SER A 94 -7.72 1.15 10.90
C SER A 94 -6.71 0.28 11.64
N VAL A 95 -7.06 -0.97 12.00
CA VAL A 95 -6.10 -1.90 12.60
C VAL A 95 -4.94 -2.22 11.62
N ARG A 96 -5.20 -2.34 10.31
CA ARG A 96 -4.12 -2.48 9.33
C ARG A 96 -3.22 -1.26 9.30
N GLN A 97 -3.80 -0.06 9.34
CA GLN A 97 -3.02 1.19 9.40
C GLN A 97 -2.11 1.24 10.64
N LEU A 98 -2.65 0.85 11.79
CA LEU A 98 -1.86 0.74 13.03
C LEU A 98 -0.81 -0.37 12.94
N SER A 99 -1.09 -1.46 12.22
CA SER A 99 -0.11 -2.53 11.97
C SER A 99 1.06 -2.03 11.12
N TYR A 100 0.82 -1.25 10.06
CA TYR A 100 1.90 -0.64 9.26
C TYR A 100 2.82 0.21 10.14
N ARG A 101 2.25 1.03 11.04
CA ARG A 101 3.01 1.84 12.00
C ARG A 101 3.77 0.98 13.01
N HIS A 102 3.15 -0.09 13.51
CA HIS A 102 3.73 -0.98 14.51
C HIS A 102 4.95 -1.72 13.98
N TYR A 103 4.88 -2.21 12.73
CA TYR A 103 5.95 -2.97 12.09
C TYR A 103 6.95 -2.11 11.33
N ALA A 104 6.73 -0.79 11.19
CA ALA A 104 7.67 0.12 10.57
C ALA A 104 9.03 0.13 11.28
N ARG A 105 10.09 -0.01 10.49
CA ARG A 105 11.48 0.01 10.95
C ARG A 105 12.30 0.93 10.05
N PRO A 106 12.98 1.94 10.61
CA PRO A 106 12.86 2.46 11.98
C PRO A 106 11.45 2.98 12.33
N ARG A 107 11.11 3.04 13.63
CA ARG A 107 9.76 3.43 14.10
C ARG A 107 9.33 4.82 13.62
N PHE A 108 10.26 5.74 13.44
CA PHE A 108 9.95 7.10 13.01
C PHE A 108 9.45 7.18 11.56
N LEU A 109 9.86 6.26 10.68
CA LEU A 109 9.40 6.23 9.28
C LEU A 109 7.89 6.00 9.18
N GLY A 110 7.35 5.12 10.03
CA GLY A 110 5.91 4.90 10.11
C GLY A 110 5.15 6.17 10.51
N ARG A 111 5.72 6.98 11.41
CA ARG A 111 5.13 8.26 11.85
C ARG A 111 5.23 9.33 10.77
N LEU A 112 6.36 9.40 10.07
CA LEU A 112 6.67 10.40 9.03
C LEU A 112 5.59 10.47 7.94
N VAL A 113 5.06 9.31 7.50
CA VAL A 113 4.06 9.22 6.42
C VAL A 113 2.63 9.05 6.92
N SER A 114 2.46 8.90 8.23
CA SER A 114 1.17 8.66 8.86
C SER A 114 0.51 9.90 9.44
N ASP A 115 1.31 10.94 9.69
CA ASP A 115 0.90 12.19 10.32
C ASP A 115 1.17 13.35 9.34
N PRO A 116 0.13 14.12 8.95
CA PRO A 116 0.25 15.17 7.94
C PRO A 116 1.26 16.26 8.32
N ARG A 117 1.52 16.48 9.62
CA ARG A 117 2.48 17.48 10.10
C ARG A 117 3.90 17.20 9.62
N TRP A 118 4.22 15.94 9.36
CA TRP A 118 5.55 15.50 8.95
C TRP A 118 5.70 15.32 7.44
N LEU A 119 4.63 15.56 6.67
CA LEU A 119 4.66 15.44 5.21
C LEU A 119 5.71 16.34 4.54
N PRO A 120 5.93 17.61 4.96
CA PRO A 120 6.99 18.43 4.37
C PRO A 120 8.38 17.81 4.54
N LEU A 121 8.67 17.25 5.71
CA LEU A 121 9.94 16.55 5.95
C LEU A 121 10.04 15.27 5.09
N ALA A 122 8.94 14.53 4.94
CA ALA A 122 8.90 13.34 4.11
C ALA A 122 9.25 13.65 2.63
N ILE A 123 8.78 14.78 2.11
CA ILE A 123 9.06 15.28 0.75
C ILE A 123 10.48 15.88 0.67
N ALA A 124 10.95 16.55 1.72
CA ALA A 124 12.29 17.14 1.75
C ALA A 124 13.39 16.09 1.59
N ILE A 125 13.22 14.87 2.14
CA ILE A 125 14.22 13.80 2.02
C ILE A 125 14.57 13.46 0.56
N PRO A 126 13.63 13.05 -0.32
CA PRO A 126 13.95 12.76 -1.73
C PRO A 126 14.45 14.00 -2.49
N VAL A 127 13.93 15.20 -2.19
CA VAL A 127 14.43 16.46 -2.76
C VAL A 127 15.92 16.64 -2.45
N LEU A 128 16.29 16.51 -1.18
CA LEU A 128 17.68 16.66 -0.73
C LEU A 128 18.59 15.61 -1.34
N VAL A 129 18.13 14.36 -1.53
CA VAL A 129 18.96 13.37 -2.19
C VAL A 129 19.20 13.72 -3.66
N ILE A 130 18.18 14.16 -4.40
CA ILE A 130 18.37 14.56 -5.81
C ILE A 130 19.29 15.78 -5.90
N ILE A 131 19.13 16.78 -5.03
CA ILE A 131 20.04 17.94 -4.97
C ILE A 131 21.47 17.48 -4.66
N SER A 132 21.64 16.52 -3.75
CA SER A 132 22.97 15.98 -3.41
C SER A 132 23.61 15.27 -4.61
N ILE A 133 22.83 14.50 -5.38
CA ILE A 133 23.28 13.85 -6.62
C ILE A 133 23.76 14.90 -7.64
N LEU A 134 22.96 15.94 -7.87
CA LEU A 134 23.32 17.03 -8.79
C LEU A 134 24.56 17.80 -8.30
N SER A 135 24.69 18.01 -6.99
CA SER A 135 25.86 18.66 -6.40
C SER A 135 27.13 17.86 -6.52
N LEU A 136 27.06 16.54 -6.38
CA LEU A 136 28.21 15.65 -6.56
C LEU A 136 28.63 15.56 -8.03
N ALA A 137 27.67 15.66 -8.96
CA ALA A 137 27.94 15.64 -10.39
C ALA A 137 28.30 17.02 -10.99
N GLY A 138 28.00 18.11 -10.29
CA GLY A 138 28.21 19.48 -10.77
C GLY A 138 27.23 19.93 -11.87
N THR A 139 26.10 19.24 -12.05
CA THR A 139 25.17 19.41 -13.18
C THR A 139 23.95 20.28 -12.86
N PHE A 140 24.17 21.48 -12.27
CA PHE A 140 23.07 22.41 -11.93
C PHE A 140 22.66 23.36 -13.08
N ARG A 141 23.34 23.29 -14.23
CA ARG A 141 23.09 24.18 -15.37
C ARG A 141 22.23 23.46 -16.40
N ILE A 142 21.11 24.07 -16.76
CA ILE A 142 20.23 23.56 -17.83
C ILE A 142 21.00 23.67 -19.16
N PRO A 143 21.20 22.55 -19.89
CA PRO A 143 21.84 22.57 -21.20
C PRO A 143 21.06 23.40 -22.22
N GLU A 144 21.78 24.09 -23.10
CA GLU A 144 21.19 24.72 -24.28
C GLU A 144 20.96 23.69 -25.39
N GLY A 145 19.92 23.90 -26.20
CA GLY A 145 19.56 23.00 -27.30
C GLY A 145 18.44 22.02 -26.95
N PRO A 146 18.33 20.89 -27.69
CA PRO A 146 17.31 19.87 -27.45
C PRO A 146 17.38 19.31 -26.02
N VAL A 147 16.23 18.91 -25.48
CA VAL A 147 16.07 18.33 -24.16
C VAL A 147 16.86 17.02 -24.06
N ASP A 148 17.98 17.08 -23.36
CA ASP A 148 18.79 15.94 -23.00
C ASP A 148 18.88 15.80 -21.48
N TYR A 149 18.06 14.90 -20.93
CA TYR A 149 18.07 14.61 -19.50
C TYR A 149 19.43 14.09 -19.01
N SER A 150 20.23 13.43 -19.85
CA SER A 150 21.50 12.84 -19.41
C SER A 150 22.57 13.90 -19.08
N ALA A 151 22.49 15.06 -19.73
CA ALA A 151 23.40 16.17 -19.51
C ALA A 151 23.13 16.91 -18.18
N PHE A 152 21.88 16.92 -17.70
CA PHE A 152 21.52 17.52 -16.42
C PHE A 152 21.45 16.49 -15.28
N PHE A 153 20.88 15.31 -15.55
CA PHE A 153 20.69 14.24 -14.56
C PHE A 153 21.66 13.09 -14.87
N PRO A 154 22.73 12.90 -14.07
CA PRO A 154 23.72 11.86 -14.31
C PRO A 154 23.08 10.47 -14.08
N HIS A 155 22.62 9.83 -15.16
CA HIS A 155 21.84 8.59 -15.09
C HIS A 155 22.55 7.47 -14.29
N GLY A 156 23.88 7.37 -14.37
CA GLY A 156 24.65 6.39 -13.59
C GLY A 156 24.51 6.60 -12.08
N LEU A 157 24.75 7.82 -11.59
CA LEU A 157 24.63 8.15 -10.17
C LEU A 157 23.18 8.10 -9.69
N LEU A 158 22.25 8.56 -10.54
CA LEU A 158 20.81 8.53 -10.26
C LEU A 158 20.29 7.08 -10.12
N ASN A 159 20.60 6.21 -11.08
CA ASN A 159 20.18 4.81 -11.04
C ASN A 159 20.86 4.05 -9.89
N GLY A 160 22.17 4.28 -9.67
CA GLY A 160 22.92 3.64 -8.59
C GLY A 160 22.37 3.98 -7.21
N THR A 161 22.16 5.28 -6.92
CA THR A 161 21.59 5.73 -5.65
C THR A 161 20.14 5.28 -5.48
N PHE A 162 19.34 5.33 -6.55
CA PHE A 162 17.97 4.82 -6.55
C PHE A 162 17.92 3.34 -6.16
N SER A 163 18.72 2.49 -6.80
CA SER A 163 18.79 1.06 -6.50
C SER A 163 19.29 0.80 -5.07
N ALA A 164 20.34 1.49 -4.63
CA ALA A 164 20.90 1.32 -3.29
C ALA A 164 19.92 1.71 -2.19
N ILE A 165 19.25 2.86 -2.33
CA ILE A 165 18.29 3.34 -1.32
C ILE A 165 17.03 2.48 -1.32
N THR A 166 16.52 2.10 -2.49
CA THR A 166 15.39 1.18 -2.60
C THR A 166 15.70 -0.14 -1.89
N LEU A 167 16.87 -0.72 -2.14
CA LEU A 167 17.30 -1.95 -1.47
C LEU A 167 17.37 -1.78 0.05
N CYS A 168 17.96 -0.68 0.54
CA CYS A 168 18.05 -0.38 1.96
C CYS A 168 16.66 -0.31 2.64
N PHE A 169 15.72 0.44 2.07
CA PHE A 169 14.37 0.58 2.63
C PHE A 169 13.58 -0.75 2.59
N TYR A 170 13.79 -1.57 1.56
CA TYR A 170 13.12 -2.87 1.44
C TYR A 170 13.72 -3.90 2.39
N LEU A 171 15.05 -3.86 2.64
CA LEU A 171 15.69 -4.63 3.70
C LEU A 171 15.14 -4.23 5.08
N LEU A 172 15.01 -2.93 5.36
CA LEU A 172 14.41 -2.43 6.59
C LEU A 172 12.96 -2.91 6.76
N ALA A 173 12.16 -2.88 5.69
CA ALA A 173 10.79 -3.40 5.69
C ALA A 173 10.72 -4.91 5.94
N SER A 174 11.70 -5.68 5.43
CA SER A 174 11.76 -7.14 5.62
C SER A 174 11.86 -7.55 7.09
N PHE A 175 12.57 -6.77 7.92
CA PHE A 175 12.60 -6.99 9.38
C PHE A 175 11.22 -6.78 10.02
N GLY A 176 10.45 -5.80 9.55
CA GLY A 176 9.06 -5.57 9.97
C GLY A 176 8.16 -6.76 9.62
N ILE A 177 8.28 -7.27 8.39
CA ILE A 177 7.55 -8.46 7.91
C ILE A 177 7.93 -9.71 8.72
N GLY A 178 9.22 -9.89 9.02
CA GLY A 178 9.68 -11.02 9.83
C GLY A 178 9.11 -11.01 11.26
N ARG A 179 8.94 -9.82 11.86
CA ARG A 179 8.25 -9.68 13.15
C ARG A 179 6.76 -9.95 13.02
N PHE A 180 6.11 -9.42 11.99
CA PHE A 180 4.71 -9.69 11.70
C PHE A 180 4.42 -11.19 11.56
N TRP A 181 5.29 -11.93 10.88
CA TRP A 181 5.22 -13.39 10.80
C TRP A 181 5.30 -14.07 12.17
N LYS A 182 6.25 -13.65 13.02
CA LYS A 182 6.39 -14.17 14.39
C LYS A 182 5.15 -13.91 15.24
N ASP A 183 4.55 -12.73 15.11
CA ASP A 183 3.35 -12.36 15.87
C ASP A 183 2.11 -13.14 15.40
N MET A 184 1.95 -13.37 14.08
CA MET A 184 0.93 -14.29 13.55
C MET A 184 1.11 -15.72 14.10
N LYS A 185 2.35 -16.21 14.14
CA LYS A 185 2.67 -17.54 14.69
C LYS A 185 2.28 -17.67 16.16
N ARG A 186 2.60 -16.65 16.98
CA ARG A 186 2.26 -16.61 18.41
C ARG A 186 0.76 -16.60 18.67
N GLN A 187 -0.03 -16.04 17.77
CA GLN A 187 -1.49 -15.96 17.90
C GLN A 187 -2.24 -17.14 17.31
N THR A 188 -1.54 -18.03 16.60
CA THR A 188 -2.14 -19.25 16.06
C THR A 188 -2.26 -20.28 17.18
N PRO A 189 -3.45 -20.87 17.40
CA PRO A 189 -3.63 -21.90 18.43
C PRO A 189 -2.63 -23.06 18.26
N PRO A 190 -2.10 -23.65 19.35
CA PRO A 190 -1.07 -24.70 19.28
C PRO A 190 -1.44 -25.92 18.41
N GLY A 191 -2.73 -26.26 18.28
CA GLY A 191 -3.23 -27.34 17.43
C GLY A 191 -3.38 -26.99 15.94
N GLU A 192 -3.34 -25.70 15.58
CA GLU A 192 -3.41 -25.20 14.20
C GLU A 192 -2.04 -24.78 13.66
N ALA A 193 -0.99 -24.80 14.50
CA ALA A 193 0.34 -24.28 14.18
C ALA A 193 1.18 -25.20 13.26
N GLY A 194 0.63 -26.34 12.83
CA GLY A 194 1.28 -27.30 11.93
C GLY A 194 1.48 -26.72 10.53
N MET A 195 2.58 -25.98 10.35
CA MET A 195 2.91 -25.33 9.09
C MET A 195 3.26 -26.37 8.03
N LYS A 196 2.42 -26.48 6.99
CA LYS A 196 2.76 -27.21 5.76
C LYS A 196 3.78 -26.40 4.93
N ARG A 197 4.29 -27.00 3.85
CA ARG A 197 5.11 -26.28 2.86
C ARG A 197 4.38 -25.01 2.39
N LEU A 198 5.13 -23.90 2.28
CA LEU A 198 4.59 -22.62 1.84
C LEU A 198 3.96 -22.73 0.44
N PRO A 199 2.66 -22.45 0.28
CA PRO A 199 1.96 -22.65 -0.99
C PRO A 199 2.12 -21.45 -1.92
N VAL A 200 3.36 -21.13 -2.29
CA VAL A 200 3.73 -19.90 -3.04
C VAL A 200 2.96 -19.77 -4.36
N PHE A 201 2.96 -20.80 -5.20
CA PHE A 201 2.30 -20.75 -6.51
C PHE A 201 0.79 -20.56 -6.41
N ARG A 202 0.15 -21.22 -5.43
CA ARG A 202 -1.28 -21.07 -5.18
C ARG A 202 -1.60 -19.63 -4.76
N VAL A 203 -0.84 -19.09 -3.81
CA VAL A 203 -1.05 -17.71 -3.34
C VAL A 203 -0.79 -16.70 -4.45
N LEU A 204 0.22 -16.92 -5.30
CA LEU A 204 0.47 -16.07 -6.46
C LEU A 204 -0.71 -16.10 -7.44
N GLY A 205 -1.29 -17.28 -7.71
CA GLY A 205 -2.51 -17.41 -8.51
C GLY A 205 -3.72 -16.70 -7.89
N GLU A 206 -3.92 -16.81 -6.57
CA GLU A 206 -4.96 -16.08 -5.83
C GLU A 206 -4.77 -14.56 -5.92
N ILE A 207 -3.53 -14.07 -5.83
CA ILE A 207 -3.20 -12.65 -5.96
C ILE A 207 -3.44 -12.15 -7.38
N LEU A 208 -2.95 -12.85 -8.42
CA LEU A 208 -3.10 -12.39 -9.80
C LEU A 208 -4.57 -12.40 -10.25
N SER A 209 -5.29 -13.49 -9.95
CA SER A 209 -6.70 -13.61 -10.35
C SER A 209 -7.65 -12.73 -9.54
N HIS A 210 -7.24 -12.29 -8.35
CA HIS A 210 -8.11 -11.63 -7.37
C HIS A 210 -9.45 -12.39 -7.19
N SER A 211 -9.42 -13.73 -7.24
CA SER A 211 -10.61 -14.59 -7.29
C SER A 211 -11.51 -14.44 -6.07
N SER A 212 -10.93 -14.29 -4.88
CA SER A 212 -11.65 -14.07 -3.63
C SER A 212 -12.33 -12.69 -3.53
N PHE A 213 -11.95 -11.72 -4.36
CA PHE A 213 -12.57 -10.40 -4.37
C PHE A 213 -13.99 -10.45 -4.96
N SER A 214 -14.23 -11.34 -5.93
CA SER A 214 -15.55 -11.52 -6.56
C SER A 214 -16.60 -12.11 -5.61
N ALA A 215 -16.18 -12.70 -4.49
CA ALA A 215 -17.09 -13.18 -3.46
C ALA A 215 -17.79 -12.04 -2.69
N CYS A 216 -17.38 -10.78 -2.89
CA CYS A 216 -17.96 -9.61 -2.25
C CYS A 216 -18.72 -8.74 -3.26
N ASP A 217 -20.04 -8.87 -3.32
CA ASP A 217 -20.88 -8.23 -4.32
C ASP A 217 -20.86 -6.69 -4.27
N SER A 218 -20.78 -6.10 -3.07
CA SER A 218 -20.79 -4.65 -2.85
C SER A 218 -19.59 -3.91 -3.45
N ARG A 219 -18.55 -4.63 -3.89
CA ARG A 219 -17.29 -4.03 -4.36
C ARG A 219 -16.98 -4.29 -5.84
N LYS A 220 -17.96 -4.67 -6.68
CA LYS A 220 -17.75 -4.95 -8.12
C LYS A 220 -17.02 -3.82 -8.86
N THR A 221 -17.47 -2.58 -8.74
CA THR A 221 -16.82 -1.41 -9.36
C THR A 221 -15.47 -1.08 -8.72
N GLY A 222 -15.33 -1.27 -7.40
CA GLY A 222 -14.05 -1.13 -6.70
C GLY A 222 -13.01 -2.17 -7.10
N LYS A 223 -13.44 -3.39 -7.50
CA LYS A 223 -12.58 -4.45 -8.04
C LYS A 223 -11.91 -3.97 -9.32
N VAL A 224 -12.70 -3.47 -10.27
CA VAL A 224 -12.20 -2.99 -11.57
C VAL A 224 -11.20 -1.86 -11.36
N ALA A 225 -11.54 -0.88 -10.53
CA ALA A 225 -10.65 0.25 -10.23
C ALA A 225 -9.31 -0.22 -9.62
N HIS A 226 -9.36 -1.18 -8.69
CA HIS A 226 -8.16 -1.79 -8.13
C HIS A 226 -7.35 -2.60 -9.16
N MET A 227 -8.00 -3.34 -10.05
CA MET A 227 -7.32 -4.13 -11.10
C MET A 227 -6.54 -3.22 -12.05
N LEU A 228 -7.19 -2.13 -12.49
CA LEU A 228 -6.56 -1.14 -13.35
C LEU A 228 -5.30 -0.56 -12.72
N LEU A 229 -5.35 -0.20 -11.43
CA LEU A 229 -4.16 0.25 -10.70
C LEU A 229 -3.11 -0.86 -10.58
N PHE A 230 -3.49 -2.05 -10.12
CA PHE A 230 -2.54 -3.15 -9.88
C PHE A 230 -1.76 -3.54 -11.14
N PHE A 231 -2.47 -3.78 -12.25
CA PHE A 231 -1.84 -4.13 -13.52
C PHE A 231 -1.12 -2.92 -14.15
N GLY A 232 -1.66 -1.71 -14.02
CA GLY A 232 -0.97 -0.49 -14.46
C GLY A 232 0.37 -0.30 -13.76
N PHE A 233 0.43 -0.45 -12.43
CA PHE A 233 1.69 -0.40 -11.68
C PHE A 233 2.65 -1.51 -12.07
N THR A 234 2.14 -2.73 -12.25
CA THR A 234 2.97 -3.88 -12.65
C THR A 234 3.63 -3.63 -14.01
N LEU A 235 2.88 -3.10 -14.97
CA LEU A 235 3.39 -2.70 -16.28
C LEU A 235 4.40 -1.55 -16.17
N LEU A 236 4.14 -0.52 -15.35
CA LEU A 236 5.10 0.58 -15.15
C LEU A 236 6.41 0.11 -14.52
N ILE A 237 6.36 -0.80 -13.55
CA ILE A 237 7.57 -1.41 -12.96
C ILE A 237 8.35 -2.16 -14.04
N MET A 238 7.68 -2.98 -14.85
CA MET A 238 8.31 -3.70 -15.96
C MET A 238 8.98 -2.75 -16.97
N VAL A 239 8.27 -1.68 -17.37
CA VAL A 239 8.81 -0.65 -18.28
C VAL A 239 9.99 0.08 -17.65
N THR A 240 9.94 0.37 -16.35
CA THR A 240 11.05 1.02 -15.62
C THR A 240 12.29 0.13 -15.56
N LEU A 241 12.12 -1.17 -15.26
CA LEU A 241 13.23 -2.13 -15.25
C LEU A 241 13.86 -2.27 -16.64
N TYR A 242 13.03 -2.35 -17.68
CA TYR A 242 13.52 -2.35 -19.06
C TYR A 242 14.25 -1.05 -19.41
N ALA A 243 13.72 0.11 -18.99
CA ALA A 243 14.37 1.39 -19.25
C ALA A 243 15.75 1.47 -18.58
N ILE A 244 15.89 1.02 -17.33
CA ILE A 244 17.18 0.94 -16.63
C ILE A 244 18.14 0.03 -17.40
N TRP A 245 17.70 -1.17 -17.77
CA TRP A 245 18.51 -2.09 -18.57
C TRP A 245 18.93 -1.48 -19.92
N ALA A 246 17.98 -0.87 -20.63
CA ALA A 246 18.22 -0.23 -21.92
C ALA A 246 19.17 0.98 -21.83
N THR A 247 19.23 1.69 -20.68
CA THR A 247 20.24 2.76 -20.50
C THR A 247 21.68 2.26 -20.50
N VAL A 248 21.90 0.97 -20.23
CA VAL A 248 23.23 0.35 -20.19
C VAL A 248 23.55 -0.36 -21.51
N THR A 249 22.55 -0.98 -22.15
CA THR A 249 22.76 -1.89 -23.30
C THR A 249 22.36 -1.33 -24.65
N HIS A 250 21.56 -0.26 -24.70
CA HIS A 250 20.97 0.28 -25.93
C HIS A 250 21.20 1.78 -26.08
N HIS A 251 21.05 2.28 -27.31
CA HIS A 251 21.02 3.71 -27.57
C HIS A 251 19.69 4.30 -27.06
N TYR A 252 19.79 5.13 -26.02
CA TYR A 252 18.69 5.93 -25.49
C TYR A 252 18.74 7.31 -26.16
N PRO A 253 17.60 7.97 -26.50
CA PRO A 253 16.22 7.61 -26.17
C PRO A 253 15.54 6.57 -27.06
N LEU A 254 14.59 5.84 -26.46
CA LEU A 254 13.74 4.90 -27.19
C LEU A 254 12.74 5.63 -28.13
N PRO A 255 12.47 5.12 -29.34
CA PRO A 255 11.46 5.68 -30.24
C PRO A 255 10.05 5.45 -29.70
N ILE A 256 9.06 6.27 -30.13
CA ILE A 256 7.67 6.17 -29.64
C ILE A 256 7.00 4.84 -30.00
N THR A 257 7.45 4.22 -31.09
CA THR A 257 7.00 2.90 -31.57
C THR A 257 7.58 1.75 -30.74
N ASN A 258 8.53 2.01 -29.84
CA ASN A 258 9.08 0.97 -28.98
C ASN A 258 7.95 0.37 -28.11
N PRO A 259 7.83 -0.96 -28.04
CA PRO A 259 6.75 -1.62 -27.32
C PRO A 259 6.69 -1.22 -25.84
N PHE A 260 7.82 -0.97 -25.18
CA PHE A 260 7.84 -0.55 -23.78
C PHE A 260 7.36 0.90 -23.58
N LYS A 261 7.54 1.80 -24.57
CA LYS A 261 6.92 3.13 -24.52
C LYS A 261 5.40 3.04 -24.67
N ILE A 262 4.91 2.21 -25.60
CA ILE A 262 3.47 1.99 -25.79
C ILE A 262 2.85 1.39 -24.52
N LEU A 263 3.51 0.39 -23.93
CA LEU A 263 3.10 -0.20 -22.66
C LEU A 263 3.09 0.82 -21.51
N GLY A 264 4.06 1.74 -21.46
CA GLY A 264 4.08 2.82 -20.48
C GLY A 264 2.87 3.75 -20.60
N ASN A 265 2.50 4.14 -21.82
CA ASN A 265 1.29 4.95 -22.08
C ASN A 265 0.01 4.20 -21.71
N LEU A 266 -0.11 2.92 -22.09
CA LEU A 266 -1.23 2.07 -21.72
C LEU A 266 -1.37 1.95 -20.20
N ALA A 267 -0.25 1.71 -19.50
CA ALA A 267 -0.21 1.62 -18.06
C ALA A 267 -0.63 2.93 -17.38
N SER A 268 -0.21 4.08 -17.92
CA SER A 268 -0.66 5.40 -17.44
C SER A 268 -2.17 5.58 -17.60
N LEU A 269 -2.75 5.19 -18.74
CA LEU A 269 -4.19 5.27 -18.97
C LEU A 269 -4.95 4.39 -17.97
N MET A 270 -4.50 3.15 -17.76
CA MET A 270 -5.08 2.26 -16.75
C MET A 270 -5.06 2.90 -15.37
N ILE A 271 -3.94 3.51 -14.98
CA ILE A 271 -3.83 4.18 -13.68
C ILE A 271 -4.77 5.38 -13.58
N TYR A 272 -4.87 6.22 -14.61
CA TYR A 272 -5.82 7.35 -14.60
C TYR A 272 -7.27 6.90 -14.43
N CYS A 273 -7.70 5.89 -15.20
CA CYS A 273 -9.05 5.34 -15.08
C CYS A 273 -9.27 4.75 -13.68
N GLY A 274 -8.33 3.95 -13.18
CA GLY A 274 -8.40 3.34 -11.85
C GLY A 274 -8.47 4.37 -10.73
N LEU A 275 -7.61 5.40 -10.76
CA LEU A 275 -7.61 6.50 -9.79
C LEU A 275 -8.90 7.32 -9.85
N GLY A 276 -9.38 7.63 -11.05
CA GLY A 276 -10.64 8.35 -11.26
C GLY A 276 -11.81 7.60 -10.64
N MET A 277 -11.94 6.31 -10.95
CA MET A 277 -12.99 5.44 -10.38
C MET A 277 -12.88 5.33 -8.85
N MET A 278 -11.69 5.12 -8.30
CA MET A 278 -11.49 5.02 -6.84
C MET A 278 -11.79 6.34 -6.13
N SER A 279 -11.36 7.46 -6.70
CA SER A 279 -11.60 8.79 -6.13
C SER A 279 -13.08 9.15 -6.18
N TRP A 280 -13.76 8.85 -7.28
CA TRP A 280 -15.20 9.02 -7.42
C TRP A 280 -15.97 8.23 -6.35
N GLN A 281 -15.71 6.93 -6.23
CA GLN A 281 -16.35 6.06 -5.23
C GLN A 281 -16.12 6.59 -3.81
N ARG A 282 -14.93 7.10 -3.52
CA ARG A 282 -14.56 7.60 -2.21
C ARG A 282 -15.28 8.91 -1.84
N ILE A 283 -15.52 9.78 -2.82
CA ILE A 283 -16.19 11.07 -2.61
C ILE A 283 -17.71 10.87 -2.52
N PHE A 284 -18.28 10.06 -3.41
CA PHE A 284 -19.73 9.98 -3.60
C PHE A 284 -20.41 8.78 -2.92
N ASN A 285 -19.71 7.66 -2.66
CA ASN A 285 -20.30 6.43 -2.09
C ASN A 285 -19.90 6.19 -0.62
N LYS A 286 -20.01 7.22 0.23
CA LYS A 286 -19.56 7.16 1.64
C LYS A 286 -20.26 6.09 2.49
N SER A 287 -21.48 5.68 2.14
CA SER A 287 -22.22 4.63 2.85
C SER A 287 -21.55 3.25 2.77
N VAL A 288 -20.83 2.97 1.67
CA VAL A 288 -20.13 1.70 1.44
C VAL A 288 -18.66 1.79 1.80
N PHE A 289 -18.00 2.90 1.44
CA PHE A 289 -16.55 3.08 1.60
C PHE A 289 -16.14 3.70 2.94
N GLY A 290 -17.11 4.10 3.76
CA GLY A 290 -16.86 4.64 5.10
C GLY A 290 -16.10 5.95 5.08
N LYS A 291 -15.36 6.21 6.16
CA LYS A 291 -14.57 7.43 6.31
C LYS A 291 -13.20 7.27 5.65
N SER A 292 -12.84 8.23 4.82
CA SER A 292 -11.51 8.28 4.20
C SER A 292 -10.56 9.14 5.02
N GLY A 293 -9.47 8.53 5.48
CA GLY A 293 -8.47 9.21 6.30
C GLY A 293 -7.38 9.89 5.47
N TYR A 294 -6.48 10.58 6.17
CA TYR A 294 -5.28 11.18 5.57
C TYR A 294 -4.45 10.16 4.77
N SER A 295 -4.16 8.98 5.33
CA SER A 295 -3.34 7.98 4.63
C SER A 295 -4.02 7.34 3.42
N ASP A 296 -5.35 7.43 3.29
CA ASP A 296 -6.04 7.05 2.06
C ASP A 296 -5.77 8.05 0.94
N TRP A 297 -5.93 9.33 1.25
CA TRP A 297 -5.74 10.42 0.28
C TRP A 297 -4.28 10.62 -0.08
N LEU A 298 -3.37 10.52 0.90
CA LEU A 298 -1.93 10.62 0.65
C LEU A 298 -1.49 9.66 -0.47
N LEU A 299 -1.94 8.39 -0.41
CA LEU A 299 -1.57 7.41 -1.42
C LEU A 299 -2.20 7.74 -2.78
N LEU A 300 -3.49 8.07 -2.84
CA LEU A 300 -4.16 8.40 -4.10
C LEU A 300 -3.53 9.63 -4.77
N VAL A 301 -3.22 10.67 -3.99
CA VAL A 301 -2.56 11.89 -4.47
C VAL A 301 -1.13 11.60 -4.91
N ALA A 302 -0.35 10.84 -4.13
CA ALA A 302 1.03 10.51 -4.50
C ALA A 302 1.08 9.73 -5.82
N ILE A 303 0.17 8.76 -6.02
CA ILE A 303 0.05 8.02 -7.27
C ILE A 303 -0.39 8.94 -8.42
N ALA A 304 -1.38 9.82 -8.19
CA ALA A 304 -1.83 10.76 -9.21
C ALA A 304 -0.71 11.70 -9.65
N LEU A 305 0.05 12.26 -8.71
CA LEU A 305 1.19 13.14 -9.00
C LEU A 305 2.32 12.38 -9.69
N LEU A 306 2.61 11.14 -9.29
CA LEU A 306 3.59 10.28 -9.95
C LEU A 306 3.22 10.04 -11.42
N THR A 307 1.97 9.65 -11.70
CA THR A 307 1.50 9.36 -13.06
C THR A 307 1.41 10.64 -13.89
N LEU A 308 0.84 11.72 -13.34
CA LEU A 308 0.74 13.01 -14.01
C LEU A 308 2.10 13.57 -14.38
N SER A 309 3.03 13.63 -13.43
CA SER A 309 4.40 14.09 -13.69
C SER A 309 5.10 13.26 -14.75
N GLY A 310 4.95 11.93 -14.75
CA GLY A 310 5.54 11.07 -15.77
C GLY A 310 5.03 11.37 -17.18
N THR A 311 3.72 11.57 -17.33
CA THR A 311 3.15 11.95 -18.64
C THR A 311 3.54 13.35 -19.07
N LEU A 312 3.62 14.31 -18.14
CA LEU A 312 4.07 15.67 -18.43
C LEU A 312 5.56 15.71 -18.84
N VAL A 313 6.42 14.92 -18.19
CA VAL A 313 7.83 14.75 -18.57
C VAL A 313 7.96 14.23 -20.00
N GLN A 314 7.11 13.26 -20.38
CA GLN A 314 7.09 12.74 -21.74
C GLN A 314 6.65 13.81 -22.75
N LEU A 315 5.57 14.53 -22.47
CA LEU A 315 5.07 15.61 -23.34
C LEU A 315 6.09 16.74 -23.47
N ALA A 316 6.67 17.20 -22.36
CA ALA A 316 7.66 18.26 -22.34
C ALA A 316 8.93 17.88 -23.09
N ARG A 317 9.33 16.60 -23.05
CA ARG A 317 10.43 16.10 -23.86
C ARG A 317 10.11 16.19 -25.35
N PHE A 318 8.96 15.68 -25.78
CA PHE A 318 8.58 15.71 -27.21
C PHE A 318 8.34 17.15 -27.73
N GLY A 319 7.88 18.04 -26.86
CA GLY A 319 7.74 19.46 -27.18
C GLY A 319 9.04 20.26 -27.09
N GLU A 320 10.16 19.64 -26.69
CA GLU A 320 11.46 20.29 -26.46
C GLU A 320 11.36 21.51 -25.50
N TRP A 321 10.51 21.41 -24.48
CA TRP A 321 10.27 22.49 -23.53
C TRP A 321 11.39 22.55 -22.49
N SER A 322 11.94 23.74 -22.21
CA SER A 322 12.91 23.95 -21.12
C SER A 322 12.36 23.56 -19.74
N LEU A 323 11.04 23.58 -19.57
CA LEU A 323 10.36 23.11 -18.36
C LEU A 323 10.53 21.59 -18.11
N ALA A 324 10.94 20.82 -19.12
CA ALA A 324 11.17 19.38 -19.03
C ALA A 324 12.08 18.98 -17.86
N TYR A 325 13.17 19.73 -17.61
CA TYR A 325 14.10 19.46 -16.52
C TYR A 325 13.45 19.61 -15.14
N HIS A 326 12.60 20.62 -14.96
CA HIS A 326 11.87 20.86 -13.71
C HIS A 326 10.78 19.81 -13.49
N LEU A 327 10.05 19.44 -14.55
CA LEU A 327 9.07 18.37 -14.50
C LEU A 327 9.73 17.02 -14.17
N TYR A 328 10.92 16.77 -14.73
CA TYR A 328 11.65 15.53 -14.47
C TYR A 328 12.20 15.50 -13.05
N PHE A 329 12.71 16.61 -12.52
CA PHE A 329 13.04 16.73 -11.10
C PHE A 329 11.84 16.39 -10.21
N PHE A 330 10.68 17.00 -10.46
CA PHE A 330 9.46 16.72 -9.70
C PHE A 330 9.03 15.25 -9.82
N HIS A 331 9.11 14.68 -11.02
CA HIS A 331 8.82 13.27 -11.25
C HIS A 331 9.74 12.36 -10.44
N LEU A 332 11.05 12.62 -10.43
CA LEU A 332 12.02 11.87 -9.63
C LEU A 332 11.72 11.95 -8.13
N VAL A 333 11.37 13.15 -7.63
CA VAL A 333 10.92 13.33 -6.23
C VAL A 333 9.70 12.44 -5.94
N ALA A 334 8.70 12.44 -6.83
CA ALA A 334 7.50 11.62 -6.68
C ALA A 334 7.81 10.11 -6.70
N VAL A 335 8.67 9.65 -7.61
CA VAL A 335 9.14 8.25 -7.71
C VAL A 335 9.80 7.83 -6.40
N TRP A 336 10.76 8.63 -5.92
CA TRP A 336 11.52 8.34 -4.71
C TRP A 336 10.64 8.38 -3.46
N PHE A 337 9.73 9.35 -3.37
CA PHE A 337 8.75 9.42 -2.30
C PHE A 337 7.90 8.14 -2.23
N VAL A 338 7.34 7.71 -3.35
CA VAL A 338 6.50 6.51 -3.40
C VAL A 338 7.32 5.28 -2.99
N ILE A 339 8.51 5.08 -3.55
CA ILE A 339 9.30 3.85 -3.34
C ILE A 339 9.90 3.75 -1.94
N MET A 340 10.45 4.85 -1.39
CA MET A 340 10.98 4.84 -0.02
C MET A 340 9.87 4.53 0.99
N TYR A 341 8.70 5.16 0.83
CA TYR A 341 7.66 5.07 1.85
C TYR A 341 6.64 3.96 1.59
N LEU A 342 6.67 3.30 0.42
CA LEU A 342 5.77 2.22 0.03
C LEU A 342 5.50 1.22 1.18
N PRO A 343 6.53 0.66 1.84
CA PRO A 343 6.31 -0.40 2.84
C PRO A 343 5.61 0.09 4.12
N PHE A 344 5.62 1.41 4.35
CA PHE A 344 5.10 2.04 5.57
C PHE A 344 3.75 2.74 5.36
N THR A 345 3.24 2.76 4.13
CA THR A 345 1.92 3.29 3.78
C THR A 345 0.91 2.17 3.53
N LYS A 346 -0.32 2.53 3.12
CA LYS A 346 -1.33 1.55 2.69
C LYS A 346 -0.89 0.71 1.48
N LEU A 347 0.08 1.17 0.69
CA LEU A 347 0.58 0.39 -0.44
C LEU A 347 1.38 -0.84 0.05
N GLY A 348 1.96 -0.77 1.25
CA GLY A 348 2.59 -1.90 1.94
C GLY A 348 1.65 -3.09 2.17
N HIS A 349 0.33 -2.92 2.02
CA HIS A 349 -0.62 -4.04 2.05
C HIS A 349 -0.21 -5.18 1.13
N ILE A 350 0.46 -4.92 -0.01
CA ILE A 350 0.94 -5.95 -0.91
C ILE A 350 1.87 -6.93 -0.18
N PHE A 351 2.76 -6.43 0.69
CA PHE A 351 3.67 -7.27 1.46
C PHE A 351 2.99 -7.97 2.63
N TYR A 352 2.26 -7.21 3.46
CA TYR A 352 1.63 -7.77 4.65
C TYR A 352 0.50 -8.74 4.31
N ARG A 353 -0.33 -8.44 3.32
CA ARG A 353 -1.39 -9.36 2.86
C ARG A 353 -0.80 -10.60 2.22
N THR A 354 0.21 -10.48 1.35
CA THR A 354 0.86 -11.65 0.74
C THR A 354 1.46 -12.56 1.81
N THR A 355 2.15 -11.97 2.79
CA THR A 355 2.71 -12.68 3.94
C THR A 355 1.62 -13.39 4.74
N ALA A 356 0.51 -12.70 5.03
CA ALA A 356 -0.63 -13.26 5.75
C ALA A 356 -1.33 -14.38 4.97
N LEU A 357 -1.47 -14.27 3.64
CA LEU A 357 -2.03 -15.34 2.80
C LEU A 357 -1.12 -16.56 2.78
N LEU A 358 0.19 -16.38 2.60
CA LEU A 358 1.17 -17.48 2.67
C LEU A 358 1.07 -18.20 4.02
N TYR A 359 1.02 -17.42 5.12
CA TYR A 359 0.87 -17.95 6.46
C TYR A 359 -0.46 -18.71 6.62
N ALA A 360 -1.59 -18.07 6.33
CA ALA A 360 -2.92 -18.65 6.44
C ALA A 360 -3.03 -19.98 5.68
N ARG A 361 -2.63 -20.00 4.41
CA ARG A 361 -2.70 -21.20 3.58
C ARG A 361 -1.77 -22.31 4.08
N SER A 362 -0.61 -21.96 4.66
CA SER A 362 0.31 -22.94 5.23
C SER A 362 -0.25 -23.68 6.46
N ILE A 363 -1.14 -23.04 7.22
CA ILE A 363 -1.81 -23.63 8.39
C ILE A 363 -3.22 -24.15 8.07
N GLY A 364 -3.60 -24.21 6.79
CA GLY A 364 -4.94 -24.67 6.37
C GLY A 364 -6.07 -23.68 6.63
N ARG A 365 -5.76 -22.43 6.99
CA ARG A 365 -6.73 -21.35 7.14
C ARG A 365 -7.24 -20.94 5.74
N LYS A 366 -8.55 -21.07 5.53
CA LYS A 366 -9.26 -20.70 4.29
C LYS A 366 -9.41 -19.19 4.12
#